data_AF-C3Z985-F1
#
_entry.id   AF-C3Z985-F1
#
_cell.length_a   1.000
_cell.length_b   1.000
_cell.length_c   1.000
_cell.angle_alpha   90.00
_cell.angle_beta   90.00
_cell.angle_gamma   90.00
#
_symmetry.space_group_name_H-M   'P 1'
#
loop_
_entity.id
_entity.type
_entity.pdbx_description
1 polymer ?
#
loop_
_entity_poly.entity_id
_entity_poly.type
_entity_poly.pdbx_seq_one_letter_code
_entity_poly.pdbx_strand_id
1 'polypeptide(L)'
;AQKLEVIKMLVVVVILFTVCWMPYHVVSFVADFGGLSPEQEKTLLAYAYPIVRWLGYCNSCMNPIVYGYCNKNFRKGFKNVF
;
A
#
# COMPACT_ATOMS: atom_id res chain seq x y z
N ALA A 1 -7.40 2.60 -27.10
CA ALA A 1 -7.97 3.38 -25.99
C ALA A 1 -8.17 2.53 -24.72
N GLN A 2 -9.03 1.50 -24.69
CA GLN A 2 -9.33 0.73 -23.46
C GLN A 2 -8.11 0.06 -22.80
N LYS A 3 -7.19 -0.54 -23.58
CA LYS A 3 -5.97 -1.17 -23.04
C LYS A 3 -5.07 -0.19 -22.28
N LEU A 4 -5.02 1.08 -22.71
CA LEU A 4 -4.17 2.10 -22.09
C LEU A 4 -4.72 2.53 -20.72
N GLU A 5 -6.04 2.60 -20.57
CA GLU A 5 -6.70 2.90 -19.28
C GLU A 5 -6.46 1.77 -18.25
N VAL A 6 -6.48 0.50 -18.71
CA VAL A 6 -6.18 -0.66 -17.85
C VAL A 6 -4.72 -0.63 -17.41
N ILE A 7 -3.77 -0.40 -18.33
CA ILE A 7 -2.35 -0.29 -17.99
C ILE A 7 -2.12 0.85 -17.00
N LYS A 8 -2.77 2.00 -17.19
CA LYS A 8 -2.67 3.14 -16.28
C LYS A 8 -3.16 2.79 -14.87
N MET A 9 -4.28 2.07 -14.77
CA MET A 9 -4.78 1.57 -13.49
C MET A 9 -3.79 0.60 -12.83
N LEU A 10 -3.25 -0.36 -13.59
CA LEU A 10 -2.27 -1.33 -13.08
C LEU A 10 -1.01 -0.64 -12.55
N VAL A 11 -0.49 0.36 -13.27
CA VAL A 11 0.66 1.16 -12.83
C VAL A 11 0.37 1.87 -11.51
N VAL A 12 -0.82 2.47 -11.36
CA VAL A 12 -1.24 3.11 -10.11
C VAL A 12 -1.33 2.10 -8.96
N VAL A 13 -1.89 0.90 -9.20
CA VAL A 13 -1.92 -0.17 -8.18
C VAL A 13 -0.51 -0.56 -7.76
N VAL A 14 0.40 -0.76 -8.71
CA VAL A 14 1.79 -1.15 -8.42
C VAL A 14 2.50 -0.08 -7.59
N ILE A 15 2.40 1.20 -7.98
CA ILE A 15 3.02 2.29 -7.24
C ILE A 15 2.48 2.36 -5.80
N LEU A 16 1.16 2.27 -5.64
CA LEU A 16 0.53 2.31 -4.32
C LEU A 16 0.93 1.11 -3.46
N PHE A 17 0.94 -0.08 -4.05
CA PHE A 17 1.40 -1.29 -3.38
C PHE A 17 2.85 -1.13 -2.91
N THR A 18 3.74 -0.66 -3.78
CA THR A 18 5.14 -0.41 -3.43
C THR A 18 5.25 0.63 -2.33
N VAL A 19 4.57 1.77 -2.40
CA VAL A 19 4.68 2.83 -1.38
C VAL A 19 4.12 2.39 -0.03
N CYS A 20 3.03 1.61 0.00
CA CYS A 20 2.45 1.10 1.25
C CYS A 20 3.33 0.03 1.92
N TRP A 21 3.97 -0.84 1.14
CA TRP A 21 4.75 -1.97 1.66
C TRP A 21 6.24 -1.68 1.82
N MET A 22 6.81 -0.75 1.06
CA MET A 22 8.24 -0.41 1.11
C MET A 22 8.71 0.00 2.51
N PRO A 23 8.00 0.83 3.29
CA PRO A 23 8.42 1.19 4.64
C PRO A 23 8.48 -0.02 5.58
N TYR A 24 7.56 -0.98 5.42
CA TYR A 24 7.60 -2.22 6.18
C TYR A 24 8.84 -3.03 5.86
N HIS A 25 9.15 -3.22 4.57
CA HIS A 25 10.35 -3.95 4.15
C HIS A 25 11.66 -3.28 4.61
N VAL A 26 11.72 -1.95 4.59
CA VAL A 26 12.89 -1.20 5.09
C VAL A 26 13.05 -1.42 6.60
N VAL A 27 11.98 -1.28 7.38
CA VAL A 27 12.04 -1.50 8.85
C VAL A 27 12.40 -2.94 9.18
N SER A 28 11.84 -3.93 8.48
CA SER A 28 12.21 -5.34 8.64
C SER A 28 13.68 -5.58 8.31
N PHE A 29 14.19 -5.00 7.22
CA PHE A 29 15.60 -5.13 6.85
C PHE A 29 16.54 -4.51 7.90
N VAL A 30 16.18 -3.36 8.46
CA VAL A 30 16.94 -2.72 9.55
C VAL A 30 16.86 -3.54 10.84
N ALA A 31 15.71 -4.16 11.14
CA ALA A 31 15.58 -5.03 12.30
C ALA A 31 16.47 -6.28 12.18
N ASP A 32 16.47 -6.92 11.01
CA ASP A 32 17.16 -8.19 10.79
C ASP A 32 18.68 -8.02 10.57
N PHE A 33 19.10 -6.93 9.91
CA PHE A 33 20.50 -6.73 9.47
C PHE A 33 21.17 -5.47 10.03
N GLY A 34 20.45 -4.62 10.76
CA GLY A 34 20.95 -3.33 11.24
C GLY A 34 21.90 -3.39 12.43
N GLY A 35 22.11 -4.57 13.04
CA GLY A 35 23.00 -4.72 14.20
C GLY A 35 22.54 -3.89 15.40
N LEU A 36 21.22 -3.82 15.62
CA LEU A 36 20.61 -3.00 16.66
C LEU A 36 20.93 -3.52 18.06
N SER A 37 21.11 -2.61 19.01
CA SER A 37 21.14 -3.00 20.42
C SER A 37 19.74 -3.45 20.90
N PRO A 38 19.64 -4.21 22.00
CA PRO A 38 18.35 -4.67 22.53
C PRO A 38 17.36 -3.52 22.83
N GLU A 39 17.85 -2.36 23.23
CA GLU A 39 17.02 -1.17 23.50
C GLU A 39 16.50 -0.52 22.21
N GLN A 40 17.32 -0.50 21.15
CA GLN A 40 16.94 0.01 19.84
C GLN A 40 15.92 -0.92 19.17
N GLU A 41 16.13 -2.23 19.26
CA GLU A 41 15.17 -3.22 18.76
C GLU A 41 13.82 -3.09 19.47
N LYS A 42 13.82 -2.98 20.80
CA LYS A 42 12.60 -2.76 21.59
C LYS A 42 11.88 -1.48 21.16
N THR A 43 12.61 -0.39 20.95
CA THR A 43 12.05 0.89 20.49
C THR A 43 11.45 0.76 19.09
N LEU A 44 12.17 0.10 18.18
CA LEU A 44 11.72 -0.12 16.80
C LEU A 44 10.44 -0.96 16.77
N LEU A 45 10.39 -2.05 17.55
CA LEU A 45 9.23 -2.92 17.67
C LEU A 45 8.03 -2.23 18.34
N ALA A 46 8.27 -1.37 19.32
CA ALA A 46 7.20 -0.66 20.03
C ALA A 46 6.57 0.47 19.21
N TYR A 47 7.36 1.21 18.42
CA TYR A 47 6.88 2.42 17.75
C TYR A 47 6.86 2.31 16.24
N ALA A 48 7.96 1.90 15.61
CA ALA A 48 8.06 1.90 14.15
C ALA A 48 7.26 0.76 13.52
N TYR A 49 7.37 -0.45 14.08
CA TYR A 49 6.75 -1.67 13.54
C TYR A 49 5.21 -1.58 13.42
N PRO A 50 4.46 -1.09 14.44
CA PRO A 50 3.01 -0.94 14.32
C PRO A 50 2.61 0.07 13.24
N ILE A 51 3.34 1.19 13.13
CA ILE A 51 3.06 2.26 12.17
C ILE A 51 3.23 1.75 10.73
N VAL A 52 4.37 1.13 10.42
CA VAL A 52 4.62 0.60 9.06
C VAL A 52 3.68 -0.55 8.72
N ARG A 53 3.25 -1.35 9.71
CA ARG A 53 2.26 -2.41 9.53
C ARG A 53 0.89 -1.85 9.17
N TRP A 54 0.45 -0.79 9.87
CA TRP A 54 -0.82 -0.11 9.59
C TRP A 54 -0.81 0.54 8.21
N LEU A 55 0.31 1.15 7.82
CA LEU A 55 0.48 1.69 6.46
C LEU A 55 0.37 0.60 5.38
N GLY A 56 0.94 -0.59 5.65
CA GLY A 56 0.76 -1.76 4.79
C GLY A 56 -0.71 -2.19 4.69
N TYR A 57 -1.48 -2.14 5.78
CA TYR A 57 -2.92 -2.42 5.75
C TYR A 57 -3.74 -1.37 5.02
N CYS A 58 -3.31 -0.09 5.00
CA CYS A 58 -3.95 0.93 4.18
C CYS A 58 -3.99 0.56 2.68
N ASN A 59 -3.10 -0.31 2.20
CA ASN A 59 -3.15 -0.88 0.84
C ASN A 59 -4.54 -1.48 0.52
N SER A 60 -5.20 -2.12 1.49
CA SER A 60 -6.55 -2.68 1.30
C SER A 60 -7.61 -1.59 1.12
N CYS A 61 -7.49 -0.46 1.82
CA CYS A 61 -8.36 0.70 1.69
C CYS A 61 -8.14 1.45 0.36
N MET A 62 -6.95 1.35 -0.22
CA MET A 62 -6.61 1.98 -1.49
C MET A 62 -7.27 1.26 -2.68
N ASN A 63 -7.63 -0.01 -2.56
CA ASN A 63 -8.32 -0.75 -3.62
C ASN A 63 -9.59 -0.02 -4.08
N PRO A 64 -10.60 0.29 -3.21
CA PRO A 64 -11.75 1.12 -3.58
C PRO A 64 -11.41 2.48 -4.20
N ILE A 65 -10.31 3.13 -3.80
CA ILE A 65 -9.89 4.42 -4.34
C ILE A 65 -9.37 4.26 -5.77
N VAL A 66 -8.54 3.25 -6.02
CA VAL A 66 -8.03 2.96 -7.37
C VAL A 66 -9.17 2.56 -8.30
N TYR A 67 -10.06 1.66 -7.85
CA TYR A 67 -11.20 1.23 -8.66
C TYR A 67 -12.25 2.35 -8.82
N GLY A 68 -12.53 3.13 -7.77
CA GLY A 68 -13.52 4.21 -7.81
C GLY A 68 -13.08 5.45 -8.59
N TYR A 69 -11.78 5.75 -8.59
CA TYR A 69 -11.22 6.92 -9.27
C TYR A 69 -10.74 6.60 -10.70
N CYS A 70 -10.10 5.45 -10.92
CA CYS A 70 -9.54 5.10 -12.24
C CYS A 70 -10.44 4.21 -13.10
N ASN A 71 -11.34 3.41 -12.51
CA ASN A 71 -12.18 2.53 -13.31
C ASN A 71 -13.51 3.22 -13.69
N LYS A 72 -13.52 3.87 -14.86
CA LYS A 72 -14.75 4.44 -15.46
C LYS A 72 -15.87 3.40 -15.60
N ASN A 73 -15.56 2.10 -15.73
CA ASN A 73 -16.57 1.04 -15.75
C ASN A 73 -17.20 0.81 -14.36
N PHE A 74 -16.48 1.04 -13.26
CA PHE A 74 -17.02 0.89 -11.91
C PHE A 74 -18.02 2.00 -11.57
N ARG A 75 -17.73 3.24 -12.00
CA ARG A 75 -18.72 4.35 -11.94
C ARG A 75 -19.96 4.08 -12.80
N LYS A 76 -19.80 3.46 -13.97
CA LYS A 76 -20.93 3.06 -14.84
C LYS A 76 -21.75 1.92 -14.22
N GLY A 77 -21.10 0.95 -13.57
CA GLY A 77 -21.78 -0.10 -12.80
C GLY A 77 -22.59 0.47 -11.63
N PHE A 78 -22.00 1.37 -10.84
CA PHE A 78 -22.71 2.02 -9.73
C PHE A 78 -23.89 2.89 -10.19
N LYS A 79 -23.76 3.62 -11.31
CA LYS A 79 -24.86 4.39 -11.93
C LYS A 79 -25.96 3.53 -12.58
N ASN A 80 -25.72 2.24 -12.78
CA ASN A 80 -26.73 1.32 -13.33
C ASN A 80 -27.42 0.51 -12.22
N VAL A 81 -26.89 0.52 -10.99
CA VAL A 81 -27.45 -0.18 -9.84
C VAL A 81 -28.28 0.77 -8.95
N PHE A 82 -27.98 2.06 -8.97
CA PHE A 82 -28.75 3.14 -8.33
C PHE A 82 -29.17 4.16 -9.38
#